data_AF-A0A9P5GLB2-F1
#
_entry.id   AF-A0A9P5GLB2-F1
#
_cell.length_a   1.000
_cell.length_b   1.000
_cell.length_c   1.000
_cell.angle_alpha   90.00
_cell.angle_beta   90.00
_cell.angle_gamma   90.00
#
_symmetry.space_group_name_H-M   'P 1'
#
loop_
_entity.id
_entity.type
_entity.pdbx_description
1 polymer ?
#
loop_
_entity_poly.entity_id
_entity_poly.type
_entity_poly.pdbx_seq_one_letter_code
_entity_poly.pdbx_strand_id
1 'polypeptide(L)'
;MWEHNEELHIEGAWGKWLVLPSSVTRFCIDIESIERRKDEVDYIAGEMADQWRFQRADGTNMLAAKADTSVSRWTRSSMLGGRRWVRDEVAPGQLQYYFATVMWRPSPEPLDDRQRLNPPLRVNWSRPLPRDVGWSYIKGSYLEGAGISMAVPAEQVVAECIASGYAFYSSDEEPDYDGFVNGYDYDFDEDSEDSEDS
;
A
#
# COMPACT_ATOMS: atom_id res chain seq x y z
N MET A 1 1.04 7.91 -2.43
CA MET A 1 1.89 7.05 -1.59
C MET A 1 2.70 7.87 -0.56
N TRP A 2 3.19 7.26 0.54
CA TRP A 2 3.84 7.99 1.65
C TRP A 2 5.17 8.63 1.24
N GLU A 3 5.84 8.02 0.26
CA GLU A 3 7.06 8.46 -0.42
C GLU A 3 6.92 9.90 -0.90
N HIS A 4 5.81 10.20 -1.57
CA HIS A 4 5.46 11.52 -2.10
C HIS A 4 4.64 12.38 -1.14
N ASN A 5 4.38 11.87 0.07
CA ASN A 5 3.50 12.49 1.07
C ASN A 5 2.08 12.81 0.54
N GLU A 6 1.64 12.05 -0.45
CA GLU A 6 0.29 12.14 -1.02
C GLU A 6 -0.76 11.66 -0.02
N GLU A 7 -2.03 11.82 -0.35
CA GLU A 7 -3.15 11.30 0.42
C GLU A 7 -3.17 9.77 0.44
N LEU A 8 -3.39 9.17 1.62
CA LEU A 8 -3.70 7.75 1.71
C LEU A 8 -5.15 7.53 1.29
N HIS A 9 -5.34 6.66 0.31
CA HIS A 9 -6.65 6.30 -0.18
C HIS A 9 -6.64 4.87 -0.69
N ILE A 10 -7.81 4.22 -0.67
CA ILE A 10 -8.05 2.94 -1.33
C ILE A 10 -9.07 3.21 -2.43
N GLU A 11 -8.60 3.13 -3.68
CA GLU A 11 -9.44 3.35 -4.85
C GLU A 11 -10.39 2.18 -5.12
N GLY A 12 -11.45 2.52 -5.86
CA GLY A 12 -12.32 1.53 -6.51
C GLY A 12 -13.23 0.76 -5.57
N ALA A 13 -13.96 -0.17 -6.15
CA ALA A 13 -14.84 -1.09 -5.43
C ALA A 13 -14.05 -2.32 -4.93
N TRP A 14 -12.88 -2.09 -4.33
CA TRP A 14 -11.98 -3.18 -3.93
C TRP A 14 -12.72 -4.17 -3.03
N GLY A 15 -12.66 -5.45 -3.39
CA GLY A 15 -13.35 -6.51 -2.66
C GLY A 15 -14.87 -6.47 -2.70
N LYS A 16 -15.52 -5.56 -3.46
CA LYS A 16 -16.98 -5.48 -3.59
C LYS A 16 -17.62 -6.79 -4.05
N TRP A 17 -16.91 -7.51 -4.93
CA TRP A 17 -17.37 -8.78 -5.49
C TRP A 17 -16.69 -9.99 -4.84
N LEU A 18 -15.91 -9.78 -3.79
CA LEU A 18 -15.20 -10.86 -3.13
C LEU A 18 -16.18 -11.72 -2.33
N VAL A 19 -16.33 -12.97 -2.75
CA VAL A 19 -17.05 -14.01 -2.00
C VAL A 19 -16.04 -14.99 -1.45
N LEU A 20 -16.00 -15.12 -0.13
CA LEU A 20 -15.06 -15.97 0.59
C LEU A 20 -15.57 -17.43 0.64
N PRO A 21 -14.69 -18.44 0.71
CA PRO A 21 -15.13 -19.82 0.96
C PRO A 21 -15.94 -19.96 2.25
N SER A 22 -16.92 -20.87 2.29
CA SER A 22 -17.77 -21.11 3.48
C SER A 22 -16.99 -21.54 4.72
N SER A 23 -15.80 -22.12 4.55
CA SER A 23 -14.90 -22.51 5.63
C SER A 23 -14.18 -21.32 6.30
N VAL A 24 -14.23 -20.12 5.72
CA VAL A 24 -13.55 -18.95 6.29
C VAL A 24 -14.21 -18.55 7.60
N THR A 25 -13.40 -18.49 8.65
CA THR A 25 -13.80 -18.06 9.99
C THR A 25 -13.26 -16.67 10.35
N ARG A 26 -12.23 -16.21 9.63
CA ARG A 26 -11.59 -14.90 9.78
C ARG A 26 -11.04 -14.45 8.45
N PHE A 27 -11.27 -13.20 8.11
CA PHE A 27 -10.64 -12.52 6.98
C PHE A 27 -10.00 -11.25 7.52
N CYS A 28 -8.71 -11.04 7.23
CA CYS A 28 -7.95 -9.92 7.77
C CYS A 28 -7.37 -9.11 6.62
N ILE A 29 -7.36 -7.79 6.78
CA ILE A 29 -6.64 -6.88 5.90
C ILE A 29 -5.73 -6.03 6.77
N ASP A 30 -4.46 -5.98 6.37
CA ASP A 30 -3.45 -5.13 6.99
C ASP A 30 -3.27 -3.87 6.15
N ILE A 31 -3.34 -2.71 6.80
CA ILE A 31 -2.99 -1.42 6.21
C ILE A 31 -1.66 -1.01 6.81
N GLU A 32 -0.66 -0.80 5.94
CA GLU A 32 0.69 -0.44 6.33
C GLU A 32 1.04 0.99 5.90
N SER A 33 1.66 1.74 6.80
CA SER A 33 2.40 2.96 6.45
C SER A 33 3.52 3.22 7.46
N ILE A 34 4.29 4.29 7.25
CA ILE A 34 5.27 4.77 8.24
C ILE A 34 4.55 5.34 9.48
N GLU A 35 5.18 5.28 10.66
CA GLU A 35 4.61 5.72 11.96
C GLU A 35 4.16 7.19 11.95
N ARG A 36 4.78 8.05 11.13
CA ARG A 36 4.36 9.44 10.96
C ARG A 36 2.92 9.55 10.42
N ARG A 37 2.46 8.54 9.68
CA ARG A 37 1.19 8.50 8.94
C ARG A 37 0.12 7.64 9.65
N LYS A 38 0.35 7.26 10.92
CA LYS A 38 -0.54 6.37 11.67
C LYS A 38 -2.00 6.84 11.74
N ASP A 39 -2.24 8.15 11.86
CA ASP A 39 -3.61 8.67 12.01
C ASP A 39 -4.44 8.43 10.74
N GLU A 40 -3.79 8.43 9.58
CA GLU A 40 -4.41 8.08 8.30
C GLU A 40 -4.71 6.59 8.20
N VAL A 41 -3.78 5.75 8.67
CA VAL A 41 -3.96 4.30 8.75
C VAL A 41 -5.12 3.95 9.69
N ASP A 42 -5.16 4.55 10.87
CA ASP A 42 -6.21 4.35 11.87
C ASP A 42 -7.59 4.77 11.34
N TYR A 43 -7.64 5.90 10.63
CA TYR A 43 -8.88 6.34 10.00
C TYR A 43 -9.36 5.37 8.93
N ILE A 44 -8.52 5.01 7.96
CA ILE A 44 -8.92 4.09 6.88
C ILE A 44 -9.33 2.74 7.48
N ALA A 45 -8.59 2.21 8.46
CA ALA A 45 -8.95 0.98 9.15
C ALA A 45 -10.30 1.08 9.87
N GLY A 46 -10.59 2.22 10.50
CA GLY A 46 -11.89 2.51 11.09
C GLY A 46 -13.01 2.50 10.06
N GLU A 47 -12.84 3.23 8.96
CA GLU A 47 -13.85 3.31 7.90
C GLU A 47 -14.05 1.95 7.20
N MET A 48 -12.98 1.16 7.03
CA MET A 48 -13.08 -0.23 6.55
C MET A 48 -13.93 -1.08 7.48
N ALA A 49 -13.69 -1.03 8.79
CA ALA A 49 -14.47 -1.79 9.76
C ALA A 49 -15.95 -1.35 9.75
N ASP A 50 -16.19 -0.05 9.66
CA ASP A 50 -17.53 0.52 9.75
C ASP A 50 -18.35 0.32 8.47
N GLN A 51 -17.72 0.41 7.29
CA GLN A 51 -18.44 0.46 6.00
C GLN A 51 -18.28 -0.78 5.13
N TRP A 52 -17.16 -1.51 5.21
CA TRP A 52 -16.91 -2.62 4.29
C TRP A 52 -17.52 -3.92 4.79
N ARG A 53 -18.04 -4.70 3.84
CA ARG A 53 -18.79 -5.94 4.08
C ARG A 53 -18.36 -6.99 3.08
N PHE A 54 -18.19 -8.22 3.57
CA PHE A 54 -17.88 -9.38 2.73
C PHE A 54 -18.92 -10.46 2.95
N GLN A 55 -19.04 -11.39 1.99
CA GLN A 55 -19.93 -12.53 2.10
C GLN A 55 -19.15 -13.83 1.91
N ARG A 56 -19.57 -14.89 2.61
CA ARG A 56 -19.14 -16.25 2.33
C ARG A 56 -20.02 -16.89 1.25
N ALA A 57 -19.52 -17.94 0.62
CA ALA A 57 -20.23 -18.71 -0.40
C ALA A 57 -21.53 -19.37 0.12
N ASP A 58 -21.65 -19.57 1.44
CA ASP A 58 -22.87 -20.07 2.08
C ASP A 58 -23.91 -18.95 2.36
N GLY A 59 -23.65 -17.73 1.91
CA GLY A 59 -24.51 -16.57 2.12
C GLY A 59 -24.29 -15.84 3.45
N THR A 60 -23.47 -16.39 4.37
CA THR A 60 -23.20 -15.75 5.66
C THR A 60 -22.38 -14.48 5.47
N ASN A 61 -22.73 -13.44 6.21
CA ASN A 61 -22.04 -12.17 6.14
C ASN A 61 -20.80 -12.17 7.03
N MET A 62 -19.80 -11.42 6.60
CA MET A 62 -18.55 -11.23 7.32
C MET A 62 -18.50 -9.76 7.72
N LEU A 63 -18.55 -9.51 9.03
CA LEU A 63 -18.56 -8.16 9.61
C LEU A 63 -17.29 -7.95 10.44
N ALA A 64 -16.79 -6.71 10.43
CA ALA A 64 -15.74 -6.27 11.32
C ALA A 64 -16.34 -5.42 12.42
N ALA A 65 -15.71 -5.44 13.59
CA ALA A 65 -15.96 -4.49 14.66
C ALA A 65 -14.70 -3.64 14.81
N LYS A 66 -14.86 -2.32 14.90
CA LYS A 66 -13.74 -1.39 15.12
C LYS A 66 -12.94 -1.71 16.38
N ALA A 67 -13.61 -2.26 17.41
CA ALA A 67 -12.98 -2.72 18.65
C ALA A 67 -12.04 -3.93 18.45
N ASP A 68 -12.20 -4.67 17.35
CA ASP A 68 -11.36 -5.81 17.00
C ASP A 68 -10.18 -5.44 16.09
N THR A 69 -10.07 -4.17 15.69
CA THR A 69 -8.92 -3.68 14.95
C THR A 69 -7.69 -3.70 15.85
N SER A 70 -6.64 -4.41 15.41
CA SER A 70 -5.39 -4.48 16.16
C SER A 70 -4.31 -3.65 15.50
N VAL A 71 -3.46 -3.03 16.31
CA VAL A 71 -2.34 -2.23 15.85
C VAL A 71 -1.03 -2.93 16.16
N SER A 72 -0.10 -2.92 15.21
CA SER A 72 1.26 -3.37 15.43
C SER A 72 2.28 -2.40 14.84
N ARG A 73 3.52 -2.49 15.33
CA ARG A 73 4.64 -1.66 14.89
C ARG A 73 5.85 -2.54 14.65
N TRP A 74 6.61 -2.21 13.62
CA TRP A 74 7.92 -2.80 13.43
C TRP A 74 8.96 -1.74 13.08
N THR A 75 10.22 -2.06 13.35
CA THR A 75 11.36 -1.23 12.96
C THR A 75 12.17 -2.03 11.95
N ARG A 76 12.44 -1.44 10.79
CA ARG A 76 13.18 -2.10 9.71
C ARG A 76 14.15 -1.12 9.07
N SER A 77 15.03 -1.68 8.24
CA SER A 77 15.95 -0.89 7.41
C SER A 77 15.20 0.19 6.64
N SER A 78 15.78 1.40 6.58
CA SER A 78 15.32 2.47 5.69
C SER A 78 15.76 2.30 4.24
N MET A 79 16.48 1.21 3.93
CA MET A 79 16.80 0.83 2.56
C MET A 79 15.62 0.07 1.93
N LEU A 80 14.92 0.72 1.00
CA LEU A 80 13.77 0.16 0.28
C LEU A 80 13.84 0.60 -1.19
N GLY A 81 13.71 -0.35 -2.12
CA GLY A 81 13.79 -0.07 -3.56
C GLY A 81 15.16 0.48 -4.00
N GLY A 82 16.25 0.07 -3.35
CA GLY A 82 17.59 0.60 -3.62
C GLY A 82 17.79 2.06 -3.19
N ARG A 83 16.88 2.60 -2.37
CA ARG A 83 16.92 3.97 -1.86
C ARG A 83 16.90 3.94 -0.33
N ARG A 84 17.75 4.75 0.30
CA ARG A 84 17.71 5.03 1.75
C ARG A 84 16.76 6.20 1.99
N TRP A 85 15.61 5.95 2.61
CA TRP A 85 14.57 6.94 2.88
C TRP A 85 14.89 7.81 4.11
N VAL A 86 15.86 8.72 3.95
CA VAL A 86 16.42 9.54 5.05
C VAL A 86 15.40 10.46 5.73
N ARG A 87 14.37 10.90 5.01
CA ARG A 87 13.36 11.84 5.49
C ARG A 87 12.45 11.29 6.59
N ASP A 88 12.24 9.97 6.56
CA ASP A 88 11.30 9.27 7.44
C ASP A 88 12.02 8.39 8.48
N GLU A 89 13.36 8.50 8.59
CA GLU A 89 14.15 7.79 9.59
C GLU A 89 13.81 8.22 11.03
N VAL A 90 13.59 7.23 11.89
CA VAL A 90 13.43 7.43 13.35
C VAL A 90 14.75 7.24 14.11
N ALA A 91 15.66 6.46 13.52
CA ALA A 91 17.02 6.20 13.97
C ALA A 91 17.89 5.94 12.72
N PRO A 92 19.23 6.04 12.82
CA PRO A 92 20.10 5.84 11.67
C PRO A 92 19.82 4.53 10.94
N GLY A 93 19.42 4.66 9.68
CA GLY A 93 19.16 3.53 8.81
C GLY A 93 17.87 2.77 9.12
N GLN A 94 16.95 3.36 9.89
CA GLN A 94 15.75 2.69 10.38
C GLN A 94 14.47 3.50 10.15
N LEU A 95 13.48 2.86 9.55
CA LEU A 95 12.08 3.31 9.51
C LEU A 95 11.30 2.60 10.61
N GLN A 96 10.31 3.31 11.16
CA GLN A 96 9.27 2.69 11.96
C GLN A 96 7.98 2.66 11.16
N TYR A 97 7.41 1.47 11.02
CA TYR A 97 6.11 1.33 10.37
C TYR A 97 5.02 0.99 11.37
N TYR A 98 3.81 1.29 10.94
CA TYR A 98 2.58 1.19 11.67
C TYR A 98 1.58 0.40 10.84
N PHE A 99 0.97 -0.59 11.47
CA PHE A 99 -0.04 -1.46 10.88
C PHE A 99 -1.33 -1.34 11.64
N ALA A 100 -2.43 -1.25 10.91
CA ALA A 100 -3.75 -1.57 11.44
C ALA A 100 -4.30 -2.80 10.72
N THR A 101 -4.63 -3.83 11.48
CA THR A 101 -5.27 -5.06 11.00
C THR A 101 -6.75 -4.98 11.30
N VAL A 102 -7.59 -4.96 10.27
CA VAL A 102 -9.04 -5.07 10.39
C VAL A 102 -9.45 -6.52 10.18
N MET A 103 -10.28 -7.06 11.08
CA MET A 103 -10.70 -8.46 11.05
C MET A 103 -12.21 -8.59 10.87
N TRP A 104 -12.62 -9.29 9.82
CA TRP A 104 -14.01 -9.70 9.60
C TRP A 104 -14.24 -11.13 10.07
N ARG A 105 -15.38 -11.36 10.72
CA ARG A 105 -15.83 -12.68 11.19
C ARG A 105 -17.27 -12.97 10.75
N PRO A 106 -17.66 -14.25 10.65
CA PRO A 106 -19.03 -14.62 10.35
C PRO A 106 -20.01 -13.99 11.34
N SER A 107 -21.04 -13.34 10.83
CA SER A 107 -22.13 -12.76 11.61
C SER A 107 -23.48 -13.31 11.11
N PRO A 108 -24.41 -13.64 12.01
CA PRO A 108 -25.78 -13.99 11.65
C PRO A 108 -26.62 -12.78 11.19
N GLU A 109 -26.08 -11.57 11.33
CA GLU A 109 -26.78 -10.34 10.94
C GLU A 109 -27.01 -10.29 9.42
N PRO A 110 -28.27 -10.11 8.96
CA PRO A 110 -28.57 -10.00 7.55
C PRO A 110 -28.04 -8.67 6.99
N LEU A 111 -27.33 -8.72 5.86
CA LEU A 111 -27.05 -7.53 5.07
C LEU A 111 -28.33 -7.13 4.33
N ASP A 112 -28.71 -5.87 4.43
CA ASP A 112 -29.62 -5.28 3.45
C ASP A 112 -28.93 -5.36 2.08
N ASP A 113 -29.63 -5.78 1.02
CA ASP A 113 -29.06 -5.97 -0.33
C ASP A 113 -28.40 -4.68 -0.87
N ARG A 114 -28.74 -3.52 -0.28
CA ARG A 114 -28.14 -2.21 -0.54
C ARG A 114 -26.75 -1.99 0.08
N GLN A 115 -26.32 -2.82 1.03
CA GLN A 115 -25.08 -2.67 1.81
C GLN A 115 -23.89 -3.49 1.28
N ARG A 116 -24.01 -4.16 0.13
CA ARG A 116 -22.88 -4.84 -0.54
C ARG A 116 -21.91 -3.86 -1.22
N LEU A 117 -21.46 -2.85 -0.49
CA LEU A 117 -20.59 -1.82 -1.02
C LEU A 117 -19.39 -1.66 -0.09
N ASN A 118 -18.21 -1.91 -0.65
CA ASN A 118 -16.95 -1.42 -0.11
C ASN A 118 -16.67 -0.10 -0.85
N PRO A 119 -17.17 1.06 -0.36
CA PRO A 119 -16.90 2.33 -1.01
C PRO A 119 -15.39 2.64 -0.95
N PRO A 120 -14.89 3.44 -1.91
CA PRO A 120 -13.54 3.99 -1.83
C PRO A 120 -13.37 4.78 -0.53
N LEU A 121 -12.18 4.68 0.05
CA LEU A 121 -11.84 5.36 1.31
C LEU A 121 -10.72 6.35 1.06
N ARG A 122 -10.83 7.56 1.62
CA ARG A 122 -9.98 8.71 1.31
C ARG A 122 -9.76 9.57 2.54
N VAL A 123 -8.51 9.98 2.77
CA VAL A 123 -8.13 10.92 3.83
C VAL A 123 -8.24 12.35 3.32
N ASN A 124 -9.15 13.15 3.86
CA ASN A 124 -9.40 14.51 3.35
C ASN A 124 -8.86 15.65 4.25
N TRP A 125 -7.96 15.37 5.20
CA TRP A 125 -7.40 16.40 6.09
C TRP A 125 -5.90 16.62 5.90
N SER A 126 -5.41 17.70 6.52
CA SER A 126 -4.00 18.10 6.49
C SER A 126 -3.10 17.07 7.19
N ARG A 127 -2.08 16.62 6.47
CA ARG A 127 -1.18 15.56 6.92
C ARG A 127 0.06 16.13 7.59
N PRO A 128 0.66 15.42 8.56
CA PRO A 128 1.90 15.86 9.18
C PRO A 128 3.01 15.93 8.12
N LEU A 129 3.65 17.09 8.01
CA LEU A 129 4.80 17.25 7.13
C LEU A 129 5.94 16.33 7.60
N PRO A 130 6.66 15.71 6.66
CA PRO A 130 7.87 14.98 7.00
C PRO A 130 8.94 15.91 7.61
N ARG A 131 9.95 15.32 8.25
CA ARG A 131 11.13 16.09 8.69
C ARG A 131 11.79 16.70 7.46
N ASP A 132 12.14 17.97 7.54
CA ASP A 132 12.88 18.64 6.48
C ASP A 132 14.38 18.38 6.65
N VAL A 133 14.83 17.28 6.05
CA VAL A 133 16.27 16.99 5.87
C VAL A 133 16.73 17.41 4.48
N GLY A 134 15.96 18.25 3.78
CA GLY A 134 16.15 18.68 2.40
C GLY A 134 15.87 17.61 1.34
N TRP A 135 16.12 16.33 1.62
CA TRP A 135 16.09 15.24 0.65
C TRP A 135 15.15 14.11 1.10
N SER A 136 14.36 13.54 0.19
CA SER A 136 13.45 12.42 0.51
C SER A 136 14.19 11.11 0.72
N TYR A 137 15.16 10.82 -0.16
CA TYR A 137 15.96 9.61 -0.14
C TYR A 137 17.34 9.84 -0.76
N ILE A 138 18.24 8.86 -0.57
CA ILE A 138 19.57 8.80 -1.22
C ILE A 138 19.71 7.44 -1.89
N LYS A 139 20.26 7.39 -3.11
CA LYS A 139 20.45 6.14 -3.84
C LYS A 139 21.46 5.25 -3.11
N GLY A 140 21.11 3.98 -2.91
CA GLY A 140 21.97 2.99 -2.25
C GLY A 140 23.31 2.81 -2.95
N SER A 141 23.32 2.83 -4.29
CA SER A 141 24.55 2.75 -5.08
C SER A 141 25.53 3.90 -4.81
N TYR A 142 25.03 5.10 -4.51
CA TYR A 142 25.89 6.21 -4.11
C TYR A 142 26.46 5.97 -2.71
N LEU A 143 25.65 5.53 -1.75
CA LEU A 143 26.11 5.22 -0.39
C LEU A 143 27.21 4.17 -0.41
N GLU A 144 27.04 3.12 -1.21
CA GLU A 144 28.05 2.08 -1.41
C GLU A 144 29.34 2.64 -2.03
N GLY A 145 29.23 3.42 -3.11
CA GLY A 145 30.37 4.03 -3.79
C GLY A 145 31.14 5.03 -2.92
N ALA A 146 30.44 5.74 -2.04
CA ALA A 146 31.01 6.68 -1.08
C ALA A 146 31.47 6.01 0.22
N GLY A 147 31.20 4.72 0.43
CA GLY A 147 31.52 4.01 1.67
C GLY A 147 30.72 4.49 2.88
N ILE A 148 29.55 5.09 2.67
CA ILE A 148 28.71 5.64 3.73
C ILE A 148 27.86 4.53 4.36
N SER A 149 28.04 4.31 5.65
CA SER A 149 27.32 3.30 6.42
C SER A 149 25.87 3.70 6.74
N MET A 150 24.98 2.71 6.81
CA MET A 150 23.60 2.88 7.31
C MET A 150 23.54 3.35 8.77
N ALA A 151 24.62 3.18 9.55
CA ALA A 151 24.72 3.67 10.92
C ALA A 151 24.94 5.18 11.03
N VAL A 152 25.30 5.85 9.94
CA VAL A 152 25.47 7.32 9.91
C VAL A 152 24.08 7.97 9.95
N PRO A 153 23.82 8.95 10.83
CA PRO A 153 22.54 9.66 10.89
C PRO A 153 22.17 10.34 9.57
N ALA A 154 20.87 10.36 9.24
CA ALA A 154 20.32 10.93 8.01
C ALA A 154 20.86 12.34 7.70
N GLU A 155 20.89 13.23 8.69
CA GLU A 155 21.33 14.62 8.54
C GLU A 155 22.81 14.73 8.15
N GLN A 156 23.65 13.84 8.71
CA GLN A 156 25.08 13.79 8.38
C GLN A 156 25.28 13.26 6.96
N VAL A 157 24.54 12.21 6.58
CA VAL A 157 24.61 11.68 5.21
C VAL A 157 24.20 12.74 4.20
N VAL A 158 23.10 13.47 4.45
CA VAL A 158 22.68 14.56 3.56
C VAL A 158 23.75 15.65 3.47
N ALA A 159 24.31 16.08 4.60
CA ALA A 159 25.38 17.09 4.61
C ALA A 159 26.61 16.63 3.80
N GLU A 160 27.01 15.36 3.92
CA GLU A 160 28.10 14.78 3.16
C GLU A 160 27.80 14.71 1.66
N CYS A 161 26.56 14.35 1.28
CA CYS A 161 26.13 14.35 -0.12
C CYS A 161 26.15 15.76 -0.73
N ILE A 162 25.72 16.77 0.03
CA ILE A 162 25.78 18.17 -0.41
C ILE A 162 27.25 18.60 -0.58
N ALA A 163 28.11 18.25 0.37
CA ALA A 163 29.53 18.60 0.34
C ALA A 163 30.29 17.91 -0.80
N SER A 164 29.91 16.68 -1.17
CA SER A 164 30.50 15.93 -2.28
C SER A 164 30.02 16.40 -3.66
N GLY A 165 29.04 17.31 -3.70
CA GLY A 165 28.42 17.76 -4.95
C GLY A 165 27.51 16.71 -5.58
N TYR A 166 27.01 15.74 -4.81
CA TYR A 166 25.99 14.81 -5.30
C TYR A 166 24.73 15.61 -5.69
N ALA A 167 24.48 15.69 -6.98
CA ALA A 167 23.30 16.33 -7.52
C ALA A 167 22.12 15.35 -7.46
N PHE A 168 21.11 15.67 -6.66
CA PHE A 168 19.82 14.99 -6.70
C PHE A 168 19.13 15.34 -8.03
N TYR A 169 19.40 14.58 -9.09
CA TYR A 169 18.59 14.68 -10.31
C TYR A 169 17.22 14.10 -10.00
N SER A 170 16.21 14.98 -9.94
CA SER A 170 14.80 14.63 -9.68
C SER A 170 14.16 13.75 -10.75
N SER A 171 14.90 13.37 -11.81
CA SER A 171 14.42 12.53 -12.90
C SER A 171 14.63 11.04 -12.58
N ASP A 172 13.96 10.55 -11.55
CA ASP A 172 13.64 9.13 -11.46
C ASP A 172 12.18 8.99 -11.97
N GLU A 173 11.98 9.15 -13.28
CA GLU A 173 10.88 8.45 -13.95
C GLU A 173 11.26 6.96 -13.87
N GLU A 174 10.56 6.20 -13.03
CA GLU A 174 10.72 4.74 -13.05
C GLU A 174 10.24 4.22 -14.40
N PRO A 175 10.95 3.28 -15.06
CA PRO A 175 10.34 2.51 -16.13
C PRO A 175 9.20 1.69 -15.51
N ASP A 176 7.99 1.87 -16.05
CA ASP A 176 6.80 1.08 -15.71
C ASP A 176 7.16 -0.41 -15.67
N TYR A 177 7.21 -0.99 -14.48
CA TYR A 177 7.37 -2.43 -14.31
C TYR A 177 6.00 -3.11 -14.49
N ASP A 178 5.43 -2.99 -15.69
CA ASP A 178 4.22 -3.70 -16.10
C ASP A 178 4.58 -5.13 -16.52
N GLY A 179 5.17 -5.87 -15.57
CA GLY A 179 5.53 -7.27 -15.72
C GLY A 179 4.33 -8.20 -15.47
N PHE A 180 3.19 -7.96 -16.11
CA PHE A 180 2.17 -8.99 -16.28
C PHE A 180 2.23 -9.50 -17.72
N VAL A 181 3.07 -10.51 -17.94
CA VAL A 181 3.00 -11.31 -19.17
C VAL A 181 1.67 -12.06 -19.11
N ASN A 182 0.63 -11.48 -19.70
CA ASN A 182 -0.55 -12.22 -20.14
C ASN A 182 -0.12 -13.13 -21.29
N GLY A 183 0.54 -14.23 -20.95
CA GLY A 183 0.48 -15.41 -21.79
C GLY A 183 -0.91 -15.97 -21.61
N TYR A 184 -1.73 -15.85 -22.65
CA TYR A 184 -2.80 -16.74 -23.11
C TYR A 184 -3.67 -15.88 -24.04
N ASP A 185 -3.52 -16.03 -25.34
CA ASP A 185 -4.69 -16.00 -26.20
C ASP A 185 -4.64 -17.24 -27.09
N TYR A 186 -5.69 -18.02 -26.90
CA TYR A 186 -6.00 -19.25 -27.60
C TYR A 186 -6.42 -18.93 -29.03
N ASP A 187 -6.04 -19.83 -29.94
CA ASP A 187 -6.59 -19.93 -31.28
C ASP A 187 -8.12 -19.94 -31.26
N PHE A 188 -8.73 -19.09 -32.09
CA PHE A 188 -10.13 -19.21 -32.46
C PHE A 188 -10.23 -19.18 -33.98
N ASP A 189 -10.32 -20.38 -34.56
CA ASP A 189 -10.77 -20.63 -35.92
C ASP A 189 -12.21 -20.13 -36.06
N GLU A 190 -12.45 -19.15 -36.93
CA GLU A 190 -13.75 -18.92 -37.54
C GLU A 190 -13.52 -18.26 -38.90
N ASP A 191 -13.64 -19.06 -39.97
CA ASP A 191 -14.13 -18.55 -41.25
C ASP A 191 -14.98 -19.65 -41.89
N SER A 192 -16.26 -19.55 -41.62
CA SER A 192 -17.35 -20.26 -42.26
C SER A 192 -17.83 -19.50 -43.49
N GLU A 193 -17.92 -20.24 -44.60
CA GLU A 193 -18.89 -20.11 -45.69
C GLU A 193 -18.80 -18.90 -46.64
N ASP A 194 -18.15 -19.12 -47.79
CA ASP A 194 -18.54 -18.50 -49.06
C ASP A 194 -19.22 -19.56 -49.94
N SER A 195 -20.51 -19.34 -50.22
CA SER A 195 -21.30 -20.06 -51.21
C SER A 195 -21.75 -19.09 -52.30
N GLU A 196 -21.76 -19.58 -53.54
CA GLU A 196 -22.30 -18.97 -54.78
C GLU A 196 -21.35 -17.95 -55.46
N ASP A 197 -21.06 -17.97 -56.77
CA ASP A 197 -21.80 -18.47 -57.94
C ASP A 197 -20.87 -18.55 -59.19
N SER A 198 -21.32 -19.30 -60.21
CA SER A 198 -20.80 -19.49 -61.60
C SER A 198 -19.97 -20.74 -61.93
#